data_AF-W8ASD4-F1
#
_entry.id   AF-W8ASD4-F1
#
_cell.length_a   1.000
_cell.length_b   1.000
_cell.length_c   1.000
_cell.angle_alpha   90.00
_cell.angle_beta   90.00
_cell.angle_gamma   90.00
#
_symmetry.space_group_name_H-M   'P 1'
#
loop_
_entity.id
_entity.type
_entity.pdbx_description
1 polymer ?
#
loop_
_entity_poly.entity_id
_entity_poly.type
_entity_poly.pdbx_seq_one_letter_code
_entity_poly.pdbx_strand_id
1 'polypeptide(L)'
;MAKKSPTADNSTEQSAFVASLQKKLEHSVANGSTDLPNNLLENLQKLLHEEPISDVESSGDEEDYVEYVYRPRRYFLVALCNFCKNELTPQTKVPCKRCHLLYYCSSEHMKSDEQHRQICYALQQVADNCGGHIFRKCEEFTAEQFRSYRIVMIRQIESIINRPLTATEQEVILFPRICCTPTCREYHFEKLVDCEHCGQVAYCRNKPEHLSKSHQQWCESYQLFKRLELVQAKCGQIDPSMPTKILRDIPGACSNTKQILSKLDCAVQDACEFSALSQISTCPLTAWYALKLCGHLKKSEEITIHLIGAEIEFEVDALHKWELFFLHLNPNTKKLNIIFVGPELSQGNVPFAQLTKTKCCRSCRKLQRNVSYRFQNQLYHDYFNLPTYLPPDLICFFNAGLYRYNGFQMEDTWPETIRIATNLKCPIAVTSYTAYEAPLDISRLMQESSRKLNVVLPPILNPFASQKPERNFISDEDAPLMFKNYYCFVVE
;
A
#
# COMPACT_ATOMS: atom_id res chain seq x y z
N MET A 1 14.14 68.00 28.10
CA MET A 1 15.44 68.29 27.45
C MET A 1 16.29 67.04 27.48
N ALA A 2 16.58 66.43 26.31
CA ALA A 2 17.83 65.75 25.96
C ALA A 2 17.65 64.99 24.62
N LYS A 3 18.14 65.66 23.57
CA LYS A 3 18.61 65.25 22.22
C LYS A 3 18.33 63.83 21.71
N LYS A 4 17.62 63.77 20.56
CA LYS A 4 17.72 62.72 19.53
C LYS A 4 19.05 62.88 18.76
N SER A 5 19.77 61.78 18.56
CA SER A 5 20.83 61.60 17.55
C SER A 5 20.28 60.81 16.35
N PRO A 6 20.76 61.05 15.11
CA PRO A 6 20.22 60.43 13.91
C PRO A 6 20.91 59.10 13.59
N THR A 7 20.12 58.09 13.20
CA THR A 7 20.59 56.84 12.59
C THR A 7 21.03 57.11 11.15
N ALA A 8 22.29 56.81 10.84
CA ALA A 8 22.85 56.92 9.50
C ALA A 8 22.28 55.86 8.54
N ASP A 9 22.18 56.26 7.28
CA ASP A 9 21.42 55.64 6.19
C ASP A 9 22.23 54.51 5.52
N ASN A 10 22.02 53.27 5.98
CA ASN A 10 22.68 52.03 5.50
C ASN A 10 22.32 51.65 4.05
N SER A 11 21.31 52.31 3.46
CA SER A 11 20.78 51.99 2.13
C SER A 11 21.69 52.48 0.99
N THR A 12 22.42 53.58 1.22
CA THR A 12 23.28 54.21 0.20
C THR A 12 24.59 53.46 -0.03
N GLU A 13 25.16 52.82 1.00
CA GLU A 13 26.42 52.06 0.89
C GLU A 13 26.22 50.72 0.17
N GLN A 14 25.09 50.03 0.40
CA GLN A 14 24.74 48.80 -0.31
C GLN A 14 24.56 49.05 -1.82
N SER A 15 23.94 50.16 -2.21
CA SER A 15 23.74 50.50 -3.63
C SER A 15 25.05 50.80 -4.36
N ALA A 16 25.98 51.54 -3.73
CA ALA A 16 27.29 51.84 -4.32
C ALA A 16 28.17 50.59 -4.47
N PHE A 17 28.10 49.66 -3.51
CA PHE A 17 28.83 48.40 -3.55
C PHE A 17 28.33 47.46 -4.66
N VAL A 18 27.00 47.35 -4.82
CA VAL A 18 26.39 46.53 -5.89
C VAL A 18 26.74 47.08 -7.27
N ALA A 19 26.71 48.40 -7.47
CA ALA A 19 27.11 49.02 -8.73
C ALA A 19 28.60 48.80 -9.04
N SER A 20 29.47 48.78 -8.03
CA SER A 20 30.89 48.44 -8.18
C SER A 20 31.12 46.98 -8.56
N LEU A 21 30.29 46.05 -8.07
CA LEU A 21 30.38 44.62 -8.37
C LEU A 21 29.95 44.31 -9.80
N GLN A 22 28.87 44.95 -10.25
CA GLN A 22 28.32 44.78 -11.60
C GLN A 22 29.33 45.22 -12.67
N LYS A 23 29.98 46.38 -12.47
CA LYS A 23 31.07 46.86 -13.34
C LYS A 23 32.27 45.91 -13.40
N LYS A 24 32.64 45.26 -12.30
CA LYS A 24 33.76 44.30 -12.25
C LYS A 24 33.43 42.99 -12.97
N LEU A 25 32.18 42.54 -12.89
CA LEU A 25 31.69 41.36 -13.59
C LEU A 25 31.65 41.57 -15.11
N GLU A 26 31.14 42.72 -15.56
CA GLU A 26 31.11 43.09 -16.98
C GLU A 26 32.53 43.16 -17.58
N HIS A 27 33.49 43.70 -16.83
CA HIS A 27 34.89 43.82 -17.26
C HIS A 27 35.63 42.47 -17.29
N SER A 28 35.23 41.49 -16.46
CA SER A 28 35.78 40.13 -16.45
C SER A 28 35.27 39.30 -17.62
N VAL A 29 34.00 39.47 -17.99
CA VAL A 29 33.37 38.75 -19.11
C VAL A 29 33.87 39.30 -20.45
N ALA A 30 34.12 40.61 -20.56
CA ALA A 30 34.67 41.23 -21.77
C ALA A 30 36.12 40.81 -22.08
N ASN A 31 36.90 40.39 -21.08
CA ASN A 31 38.32 40.02 -21.23
C ASN A 31 38.58 38.51 -21.27
N GLY A 32 37.54 37.67 -21.27
CA GLY A 32 37.68 36.22 -21.51
C GLY A 32 38.47 35.44 -20.45
N SER A 33 38.55 35.93 -19.21
CA SER A 33 39.17 35.21 -18.10
C SER A 33 38.11 34.48 -17.27
N THR A 34 38.29 33.17 -17.03
CA THR A 34 37.36 32.32 -16.25
C THR A 34 37.64 32.26 -14.75
N ASP A 35 38.61 33.02 -14.24
CA ASP A 35 38.92 33.04 -12.81
C ASP A 35 38.26 34.23 -12.12
N LEU A 36 37.03 34.03 -11.61
CA LEU A 36 36.48 34.95 -10.61
C LEU A 36 37.05 34.61 -9.22
N PRO A 37 37.57 35.58 -8.45
CA PRO A 37 38.07 35.32 -7.11
C PRO A 37 36.94 34.84 -6.18
N ASN A 38 37.15 33.71 -5.51
CA ASN A 38 36.18 33.00 -4.64
C ASN A 38 35.39 33.90 -3.68
N ASN A 39 36.01 34.99 -3.23
CA ASN A 39 35.48 35.98 -2.31
C ASN A 39 34.24 36.71 -2.87
N LEU A 40 34.08 36.76 -4.19
CA LEU A 40 32.97 37.43 -4.88
C LEU A 40 31.71 36.53 -4.92
N LEU A 41 31.91 35.22 -5.03
CA LEU A 41 30.85 34.20 -5.00
C LEU A 41 30.29 34.00 -3.59
N GLU A 42 31.15 34.00 -2.57
CA GLU A 42 30.75 33.92 -1.16
C GLU A 42 29.91 35.14 -0.72
N ASN A 43 30.24 36.33 -1.22
CA ASN A 43 29.48 37.54 -0.90
C ASN A 43 28.12 37.61 -1.63
N LEU A 44 28.02 37.05 -2.84
CA LEU A 44 26.75 36.88 -3.56
C LEU A 44 25.82 35.88 -2.86
N GLN A 45 26.36 34.78 -2.32
CA GLN A 45 25.57 33.81 -1.54
C GLN A 45 25.03 34.40 -0.24
N LYS A 46 25.80 35.25 0.45
CA LYS A 46 25.31 35.93 1.66
C LYS A 46 24.17 36.91 1.40
N LEU A 47 24.21 37.63 0.27
CA LEU A 47 23.15 38.58 -0.13
C LEU A 47 21.86 37.90 -0.61
N LEU A 48 21.93 36.66 -1.09
CA LEU A 48 20.76 35.87 -1.53
C LEU A 48 20.05 35.15 -0.37
N HIS A 49 20.64 35.12 0.83
CA HIS A 49 20.14 34.37 1.98
C HIS A 49 19.56 35.24 3.11
N GLU A 50 19.46 36.56 2.95
CA GLU A 50 18.71 37.39 3.90
C GLU A 50 17.26 37.53 3.40
N GLU A 51 16.40 36.60 3.84
CA GLU A 51 14.95 36.68 3.65
C GLU A 51 14.36 37.87 4.43
N PRO A 52 13.30 38.54 3.89
CA PRO A 52 12.61 39.58 4.63
C PRO A 52 11.97 38.97 5.89
N ILE A 53 12.09 39.68 7.01
CA ILE A 53 11.56 39.29 8.31
C ILE A 53 10.06 38.97 8.17
N SER A 54 9.69 37.70 8.33
CA SER A 54 8.31 37.21 8.35
C SER A 54 8.07 36.45 9.66
N ASP A 55 6.88 36.64 10.27
CA ASP A 55 6.52 36.10 11.60
C ASP A 55 6.23 34.57 11.61
N VAL A 56 6.86 33.81 10.72
CA VAL A 56 6.74 32.35 10.64
C VAL A 56 8.12 31.74 10.89
N GLU A 57 8.33 31.12 12.06
CA GLU A 57 9.52 30.32 12.33
C GLU A 57 9.53 29.06 11.44
N SER A 58 10.17 29.16 10.27
CA SER A 58 10.61 27.98 9.51
C SER A 58 11.87 27.44 10.18
N SER A 59 11.75 26.32 10.89
CA SER A 59 12.87 25.65 11.55
C SER A 59 13.54 24.67 10.59
N GLY A 60 14.77 24.99 10.16
CA GLY A 60 15.68 24.12 9.41
C GLY A 60 16.25 22.98 10.27
N ASP A 61 15.38 22.16 10.86
CA ASP A 61 15.75 20.82 11.30
C ASP A 61 15.30 19.87 10.18
N GLU A 62 16.22 19.44 9.31
CA GLU A 62 15.98 18.26 8.48
C GLU A 62 15.77 17.08 9.44
N GLU A 63 14.52 16.70 9.67
CA GLU A 63 14.17 15.56 10.52
C GLU A 63 14.73 14.29 9.86
N ASP A 64 15.76 13.70 10.46
CA ASP A 64 16.34 12.40 10.06
C ASP A 64 15.28 11.28 10.18
N TYR A 65 14.42 11.16 9.17
CA TYR A 65 13.44 10.09 9.05
C TYR A 65 14.08 8.91 8.31
N VAL A 66 14.38 7.84 9.05
CA VAL A 66 14.60 6.54 8.42
C VAL A 66 13.23 5.91 8.20
N GLU A 67 12.76 5.95 6.96
CA GLU A 67 11.55 5.28 6.53
C GLU A 67 11.88 4.12 5.58
N TYR A 68 11.36 2.93 5.90
CA TYR A 68 11.27 1.87 4.90
C TYR A 68 10.09 2.22 3.99
N VAL A 69 10.40 2.67 2.78
CA VAL A 69 9.39 2.98 1.77
C VAL A 69 9.32 1.79 0.81
N TYR A 70 8.21 1.06 0.86
CA TYR A 70 7.96 -0.01 -0.10
C TYR A 70 7.93 0.54 -1.53
N ARG A 71 8.79 0.04 -2.41
CA ARG A 71 8.77 0.40 -3.83
C ARG A 71 7.71 -0.42 -4.54
N PRO A 72 6.64 0.20 -5.06
CA PRO A 72 5.54 -0.57 -5.59
C PRO A 72 5.96 -1.25 -6.89
N ARG A 73 5.60 -2.55 -6.99
CA ARG A 73 5.91 -3.36 -8.16
C ARG A 73 5.16 -2.90 -9.40
N ARG A 74 5.62 -3.33 -10.56
CA ARG A 74 4.89 -3.16 -11.83
C ARG A 74 3.81 -4.23 -11.97
N TYR A 75 2.68 -3.86 -12.56
CA TYR A 75 1.60 -4.80 -12.84
C TYR A 75 1.39 -4.99 -14.35
N PHE A 76 1.02 -6.21 -14.75
CA PHE A 76 0.54 -6.49 -16.11
C PHE A 76 -0.96 -6.22 -16.21
N LEU A 77 -1.37 -5.30 -17.10
CA LEU A 77 -2.78 -4.94 -17.31
C LEU A 77 -3.12 -5.10 -18.79
N VAL A 78 -4.19 -5.83 -19.09
CA VAL A 78 -4.63 -6.09 -20.49
C VAL A 78 -5.09 -4.82 -21.21
N ALA A 79 -5.41 -3.76 -20.47
CA ALA A 79 -5.77 -2.46 -21.02
C ALA A 79 -4.56 -1.53 -21.27
N LEU A 80 -3.33 -1.92 -20.93
CA LEU A 80 -2.14 -1.08 -21.08
C LEU A 80 -1.14 -1.72 -22.06
N CYS A 81 -0.42 -0.88 -22.81
CA CYS A 81 0.67 -1.35 -23.66
C CYS A 81 1.77 -1.94 -22.77
N ASN A 82 2.21 -3.17 -23.06
CA ASN A 82 3.22 -3.82 -22.24
C ASN A 82 4.55 -3.04 -22.20
N PHE A 83 4.88 -2.34 -23.29
CA PHE A 83 6.09 -1.53 -23.42
C PHE A 83 5.95 -0.13 -22.80
N CYS A 84 5.15 0.75 -23.40
CA CYS A 84 5.08 2.16 -22.99
C CYS A 84 4.06 2.46 -21.87
N LYS A 85 3.27 1.46 -21.43
CA LYS A 85 2.23 1.59 -20.40
C LYS A 85 1.06 2.55 -20.71
N ASN A 86 1.01 3.12 -21.92
CA ASN A 86 -0.15 3.88 -22.36
C ASN A 86 -1.40 3.00 -22.48
N GLU A 87 -2.57 3.59 -22.27
CA GLU A 87 -3.84 2.90 -22.45
C GLU A 87 -4.03 2.39 -23.89
N LEU A 88 -4.62 1.20 -23.99
CA LEU A 88 -4.97 0.54 -25.24
C LEU A 88 -6.46 0.70 -25.50
N THR A 89 -6.80 1.09 -26.72
CA THR A 89 -8.17 1.09 -27.22
C THR A 89 -8.39 -0.14 -28.09
N PRO A 90 -9.64 -0.52 -28.39
CA PRO A 90 -9.92 -1.61 -29.33
C PRO A 90 -9.23 -1.44 -30.70
N GLN A 91 -8.97 -0.20 -31.13
CA GLN A 91 -8.32 0.11 -32.40
C GLN A 91 -6.79 0.03 -32.35
N THR A 92 -6.18 0.30 -31.19
CA THR A 92 -4.71 0.32 -31.04
C THR A 92 -4.15 -0.97 -30.43
N LYS A 93 -4.99 -1.81 -29.81
CA LYS A 93 -4.57 -3.04 -29.15
C LYS A 93 -4.08 -4.09 -30.16
N VAL A 94 -2.77 -4.31 -30.19
CA VAL A 94 -2.10 -5.33 -31.01
C VAL A 94 -1.62 -6.47 -30.10
N PRO A 95 -2.10 -7.71 -30.29
CA PRO A 95 -1.58 -8.86 -29.55
C PRO A 95 -0.17 -9.23 -30.03
N CYS A 96 0.65 -9.78 -29.13
CA CYS A 96 1.90 -10.40 -29.52
C CYS A 96 1.64 -11.50 -30.56
N LYS A 97 2.37 -11.48 -31.68
CA LYS A 97 2.21 -12.45 -32.77
C LYS A 97 2.71 -13.87 -32.46
N ARG A 98 3.34 -14.08 -31.30
CA ARG A 98 3.85 -15.38 -30.85
C ARG A 98 2.98 -15.89 -29.70
N CYS A 99 3.18 -15.36 -28.50
CA CYS A 99 2.48 -15.86 -27.32
C CYS A 99 0.99 -15.49 -27.26
N HIS A 100 0.53 -14.49 -28.01
CA HIS A 100 -0.85 -13.97 -28.00
C HIS A 100 -1.39 -13.46 -26.65
N LEU A 101 -0.56 -13.36 -25.61
CA LEU A 101 -0.99 -13.01 -24.25
C LEU A 101 -0.65 -11.59 -23.82
N LEU A 102 0.30 -10.93 -24.49
CA LEU A 102 0.67 -9.54 -24.21
C LEU A 102 0.20 -8.61 -25.32
N TYR A 103 -0.05 -7.35 -24.96
CA TYR A 103 -0.70 -6.37 -25.82
C TYR A 103 0.12 -5.09 -25.95
N TYR A 104 0.11 -4.50 -27.15
CA TYR A 104 0.91 -3.34 -27.52
C TYR A 104 0.06 -2.32 -28.25
N CYS A 105 0.42 -1.04 -28.20
CA CYS A 105 -0.26 -0.01 -29.00
C CYS A 105 0.23 0.02 -30.46
N SER A 106 1.35 -0.65 -30.77
CA SER A 106 1.89 -0.74 -32.13
C SER A 106 2.77 -1.99 -32.29
N SER A 107 2.96 -2.41 -33.55
CA SER A 107 3.92 -3.47 -33.89
C SER A 107 5.37 -3.08 -33.60
N GLU A 108 5.68 -1.78 -33.54
CA GLU A 108 7.01 -1.28 -33.19
C GLU A 108 7.31 -1.51 -31.71
N HIS A 109 6.40 -1.11 -30.81
CA HIS A 109 6.54 -1.38 -29.37
C HIS A 109 6.65 -2.88 -29.07
N MET A 110 5.91 -3.73 -29.80
CA MET A 110 6.03 -5.18 -29.68
C MET A 110 7.44 -5.69 -30.03
N LYS A 111 8.09 -5.13 -31.06
CA LYS A 111 9.45 -5.54 -31.49
C LYS A 111 10.54 -5.03 -30.53
N SER A 112 10.32 -3.84 -29.97
CA SER A 112 11.24 -3.17 -29.04
C SER A 112 11.19 -3.72 -27.61
N ASP A 113 10.17 -4.53 -27.27
CA ASP A 113 10.02 -5.13 -25.95
C ASP A 113 10.95 -6.34 -25.75
N GLU A 114 12.20 -6.05 -25.38
CA GLU A 114 13.21 -7.08 -25.14
C GLU A 114 12.95 -7.86 -23.84
N GLN A 115 12.38 -7.21 -22.83
CA GLN A 115 12.08 -7.81 -21.53
C GLN A 115 11.08 -8.96 -21.65
N HIS A 116 10.14 -8.85 -22.58
CA HIS A 116 9.17 -9.92 -22.88
C HIS A 116 9.77 -11.13 -23.62
N ARG A 117 10.90 -11.01 -24.35
CA ARG A 117 11.36 -12.07 -25.28
C ARG A 117 11.55 -13.44 -24.62
N GLN A 118 12.13 -13.48 -23.42
CA GLN A 118 12.41 -14.73 -22.71
C GLN A 118 11.11 -15.46 -22.33
N ILE A 119 10.18 -14.76 -21.66
CA ILE A 119 8.89 -15.35 -21.29
C ILE A 119 8.04 -15.68 -22.53
N CYS A 120 8.09 -14.85 -23.58
CA CYS A 120 7.40 -15.11 -24.85
C CYS A 120 7.73 -16.49 -25.42
N TYR A 121 9.01 -16.87 -25.38
CA TYR A 121 9.50 -18.14 -25.91
C TYR A 121 8.94 -19.33 -25.12
N ALA A 122 8.88 -19.22 -23.79
CA ALA A 122 8.33 -20.26 -22.95
C ALA A 122 6.80 -20.34 -23.05
N LEU A 123 6.10 -19.21 -23.09
CA LEU A 123 4.65 -19.16 -23.33
C LEU A 123 4.27 -19.85 -24.65
N GLN A 124 5.04 -19.62 -25.71
CA GLN A 124 4.82 -20.31 -27.00
C GLN A 124 4.98 -21.82 -26.87
N GLN A 125 6.05 -22.30 -26.24
CA GLN A 125 6.25 -23.75 -26.09
C GLN A 125 5.15 -24.42 -25.27
N VAL A 126 4.70 -23.77 -24.19
CA VAL A 126 3.56 -24.29 -23.41
C VAL A 126 2.29 -24.27 -24.26
N ALA A 127 2.05 -23.22 -25.04
CA ALA A 127 0.91 -23.15 -25.94
C ALA A 127 0.94 -24.29 -26.98
N ASP A 128 2.10 -24.57 -27.58
CA ASP A 128 2.28 -25.66 -28.57
C ASP A 128 1.95 -27.02 -27.95
N ASN A 129 2.42 -27.28 -26.71
CA ASN A 129 2.11 -28.50 -25.95
C ASN A 129 0.61 -28.60 -25.59
N CYS A 130 -0.08 -27.46 -25.46
CA CYS A 130 -1.52 -27.38 -25.20
C CYS A 130 -2.36 -27.38 -26.49
N GLY A 131 -1.75 -27.60 -27.66
CA GLY A 131 -2.44 -27.61 -28.95
C GLY A 131 -2.71 -26.21 -29.51
N GLY A 132 -1.79 -25.27 -29.31
CA GLY A 132 -1.76 -23.95 -29.96
C GLY A 132 -2.10 -22.76 -29.07
N HIS A 133 -2.72 -22.96 -27.90
CA HIS A 133 -2.95 -21.88 -26.93
C HIS A 133 -2.98 -22.42 -25.51
N ILE A 134 -2.40 -21.66 -24.55
CA ILE A 134 -2.32 -22.07 -23.14
C ILE A 134 -3.73 -22.28 -22.56
N PHE A 135 -4.71 -21.45 -22.90
CA PHE A 135 -6.06 -21.57 -22.34
C PHE A 135 -7.02 -22.44 -23.17
N ARG A 136 -6.50 -23.29 -24.07
CA ARG A 136 -7.33 -24.19 -24.87
C ARG A 136 -8.07 -25.20 -23.97
N LYS A 137 -9.37 -25.43 -24.23
CA LYS A 137 -10.26 -26.34 -23.46
C LYS A 137 -10.48 -25.95 -21.99
N CYS A 138 -10.07 -24.76 -21.58
CA CYS A 138 -10.29 -24.30 -20.21
C CYS A 138 -11.77 -24.08 -19.91
N GLU A 139 -12.67 -24.01 -20.89
CA GLU A 139 -14.13 -23.96 -20.70
C GLU A 139 -14.70 -25.17 -19.93
N GLU A 140 -13.98 -26.30 -19.94
CA GLU A 140 -14.37 -27.53 -19.24
C GLU A 140 -13.97 -27.53 -17.75
N PHE A 141 -13.11 -26.59 -17.32
CA PHE A 141 -12.59 -26.58 -15.96
C PHE A 141 -13.54 -25.89 -14.98
N THR A 142 -13.65 -26.44 -13.77
CA THR A 142 -14.20 -25.69 -12.62
C THR A 142 -13.34 -24.46 -12.29
N ALA A 143 -13.83 -23.56 -11.45
CA ALA A 143 -13.04 -22.41 -10.99
C ALA A 143 -11.75 -22.87 -10.27
N GLU A 144 -11.87 -23.87 -9.39
CA GLU A 144 -10.73 -24.45 -8.69
C GLU A 144 -9.71 -25.10 -9.64
N GLN A 145 -10.17 -25.88 -10.61
CA GLN A 145 -9.31 -26.51 -11.61
C GLN A 145 -8.57 -25.44 -12.44
N PHE A 146 -9.26 -24.36 -12.83
CA PHE A 146 -8.66 -23.28 -13.59
C PHE A 146 -7.64 -22.48 -12.79
N ARG A 147 -7.90 -22.23 -11.51
CA ARG A 147 -6.91 -21.65 -10.59
C ARG A 147 -5.66 -22.54 -10.50
N SER A 148 -5.83 -23.83 -10.22
CA SER A 148 -4.72 -24.79 -10.13
C SER A 148 -3.95 -24.89 -11.45
N TYR A 149 -4.67 -24.89 -12.58
CA TYR A 149 -4.08 -24.93 -13.91
C TYR A 149 -3.14 -23.74 -14.17
N ARG A 150 -3.57 -22.51 -13.84
CA ARG A 150 -2.73 -21.31 -13.99
C ARG A 150 -1.42 -21.42 -13.19
N ILE A 151 -1.45 -21.99 -11.99
CA ILE A 151 -0.25 -22.25 -11.18
C ILE A 151 0.66 -23.30 -11.83
N VAL A 152 0.09 -24.37 -12.38
CA VAL A 152 0.87 -25.39 -13.11
C VAL A 152 1.53 -24.79 -14.35
N MET A 153 0.83 -23.93 -15.10
CA MET A 153 1.40 -23.24 -16.26
C MET A 153 2.56 -22.34 -15.87
N ILE A 154 2.43 -21.56 -14.78
CA ILE A 154 3.53 -20.76 -14.23
C ILE A 154 4.77 -21.64 -13.98
N ARG A 155 4.62 -22.75 -13.25
CA ARG A 155 5.74 -23.66 -12.95
C ARG A 155 6.39 -24.27 -14.19
N GLN A 156 5.59 -24.61 -15.20
CA GLN A 156 6.10 -25.09 -16.48
C GLN A 156 6.91 -24.02 -17.21
N ILE A 157 6.43 -22.78 -17.24
CA ILE A 157 7.13 -21.65 -17.85
C ILE A 157 8.45 -21.39 -17.12
N GLU A 158 8.44 -21.38 -15.78
CA GLU A 158 9.64 -21.24 -14.93
C GLU A 158 10.68 -22.31 -15.21
N SER A 159 10.24 -23.56 -15.38
CA SER A 159 11.11 -24.68 -15.75
C SER A 159 11.74 -24.51 -17.14
N ILE A 160 11.02 -23.94 -18.11
CA ILE A 160 11.52 -23.73 -19.48
C ILE A 160 12.57 -22.61 -19.50
N ILE A 161 12.34 -21.52 -18.76
CA ILE A 161 13.27 -20.37 -18.73
C ILE A 161 14.40 -20.51 -17.69
N ASN A 162 14.33 -21.54 -16.83
CA ASN A 162 15.27 -21.84 -15.75
C ASN A 162 15.46 -20.69 -14.76
N ARG A 163 14.36 -20.03 -14.38
CA ARG A 163 14.29 -19.04 -13.29
C ARG A 163 12.85 -18.87 -12.81
N PRO A 164 12.64 -18.37 -11.59
CA PRO A 164 11.32 -17.89 -11.17
C PRO A 164 10.81 -16.78 -12.11
N LEU A 165 9.51 -16.76 -12.34
CA LEU A 165 8.85 -15.63 -13.00
C LEU A 165 8.74 -14.48 -12.01
N THR A 166 8.93 -13.26 -12.50
CA THR A 166 8.58 -12.07 -11.72
C THR A 166 7.08 -12.01 -11.49
N ALA A 167 6.63 -11.28 -10.46
CA ALA A 167 5.19 -11.10 -10.21
C ALA A 167 4.45 -10.55 -11.45
N THR A 168 5.01 -9.56 -12.14
CA THR A 168 4.44 -9.01 -13.38
C THR A 168 4.32 -10.06 -14.49
N GLU A 169 5.28 -10.97 -14.59
CA GLU A 169 5.27 -12.05 -15.57
C GLU A 169 4.22 -13.11 -15.24
N GLN A 170 4.10 -13.52 -13.96
CA GLN A 170 3.08 -14.45 -13.51
C GLN A 170 1.67 -13.93 -13.83
N GLU A 171 1.45 -12.62 -13.70
CA GLU A 171 0.17 -11.97 -13.99
C GLU A 171 -0.30 -12.09 -15.44
N VAL A 172 0.60 -12.34 -16.40
CA VAL A 172 0.23 -12.65 -17.79
C VAL A 172 -0.62 -13.92 -17.85
N ILE A 173 -0.35 -14.88 -16.97
CA ILE A 173 -1.06 -16.16 -16.86
C ILE A 173 -2.20 -16.08 -15.85
N LEU A 174 -2.03 -15.33 -14.75
CA LEU A 174 -3.07 -15.20 -13.73
C LEU A 174 -4.24 -14.35 -14.22
N PHE A 175 -3.98 -13.29 -14.98
CA PHE A 175 -4.99 -12.31 -15.41
C PHE A 175 -5.00 -12.13 -16.94
N PRO A 176 -5.21 -13.20 -17.71
CA PRO A 176 -5.18 -13.15 -19.16
C PRO A 176 -6.42 -12.44 -19.70
N ARG A 177 -6.35 -11.97 -20.94
CA ARG A 177 -7.53 -11.49 -21.67
C ARG A 177 -8.28 -12.68 -22.26
N ILE A 178 -9.23 -13.20 -21.49
CA ILE A 178 -10.18 -14.24 -21.92
C ILE A 178 -11.60 -13.80 -21.56
N CYS A 179 -12.61 -14.47 -22.12
CA CYS A 179 -14.00 -14.26 -21.71
C CYS A 179 -14.17 -14.52 -20.21
N CYS A 180 -14.68 -13.54 -19.47
CA CYS A 180 -14.83 -13.59 -18.01
C CYS A 180 -15.85 -14.62 -17.52
N THR A 181 -16.72 -15.15 -18.40
CA THR A 181 -17.64 -16.24 -18.04
C THR A 181 -16.87 -17.54 -17.80
N PRO A 182 -16.95 -18.15 -16.59
CA PRO A 182 -16.17 -19.35 -16.24
C PRO A 182 -16.38 -20.55 -17.16
N THR A 183 -17.59 -20.70 -17.71
CA THR A 183 -17.96 -21.78 -18.63
C THR A 183 -17.69 -21.48 -20.10
N CYS A 184 -17.08 -20.33 -20.42
CA CYS A 184 -16.74 -19.97 -21.79
C CYS A 184 -15.23 -19.82 -22.01
N ARG A 185 -14.57 -18.96 -21.23
CA ARG A 185 -13.10 -18.71 -21.30
C ARG A 185 -12.53 -18.59 -22.72
N GLU A 186 -13.33 -18.11 -23.68
CA GLU A 186 -12.90 -17.85 -25.05
C GLU A 186 -11.67 -16.95 -25.02
N TYR A 187 -10.66 -17.31 -25.80
CA TYR A 187 -9.33 -16.69 -25.76
C TYR A 187 -8.93 -16.10 -27.11
N HIS A 188 -9.67 -16.38 -28.19
CA HIS A 188 -9.36 -15.84 -29.51
C HIS A 188 -9.59 -14.33 -29.54
N PHE A 189 -8.52 -13.60 -29.87
CA PHE A 189 -8.45 -12.14 -29.75
C PHE A 189 -9.62 -11.42 -30.45
N GLU A 190 -9.94 -11.84 -31.67
CA GLU A 190 -10.95 -11.26 -32.57
C GLU A 190 -12.40 -11.49 -32.11
N LYS A 191 -12.63 -12.56 -31.34
CA LYS A 191 -13.94 -12.92 -30.81
C LYS A 191 -14.28 -12.22 -29.50
N LEU A 192 -13.31 -11.54 -28.89
CA LEU A 192 -13.47 -10.86 -27.62
C LEU A 192 -13.59 -9.35 -27.79
N VAL A 193 -14.44 -8.74 -26.98
CA VAL A 193 -14.50 -7.30 -26.73
C VAL A 193 -14.19 -7.04 -25.26
N ASP A 194 -13.66 -5.85 -24.97
CA ASP A 194 -13.37 -5.44 -23.60
C ASP A 194 -14.53 -4.58 -23.07
N CYS A 195 -14.73 -4.59 -21.76
CA CYS A 195 -15.65 -3.66 -21.10
C CYS A 195 -15.27 -2.22 -21.46
N GLU A 196 -16.23 -1.45 -21.99
CA GLU A 196 -16.00 -0.09 -22.49
C GLU A 196 -15.60 0.91 -21.39
N HIS A 197 -15.91 0.61 -20.14
CA HIS A 197 -15.57 1.46 -19.00
C HIS A 197 -14.19 1.13 -18.43
N CYS A 198 -13.94 -0.09 -17.98
CA CYS A 198 -12.68 -0.43 -17.32
C CYS A 198 -11.58 -0.89 -18.28
N GLY A 199 -11.93 -1.47 -19.42
CA GLY A 199 -10.99 -2.05 -20.40
C GLY A 199 -10.22 -3.30 -19.92
N GLN A 200 -10.43 -3.75 -18.68
CA GLN A 200 -9.70 -4.87 -18.05
C GLN A 200 -10.41 -6.22 -18.20
N VAL A 201 -11.73 -6.22 -18.34
CA VAL A 201 -12.54 -7.44 -18.40
C VAL A 201 -12.99 -7.66 -19.84
N ALA A 202 -12.73 -8.86 -20.38
CA ALA A 202 -13.12 -9.23 -21.73
C ALA A 202 -14.28 -10.21 -21.72
N TYR A 203 -15.11 -10.17 -22.76
CA TYR A 203 -16.24 -11.06 -22.98
C TYR A 203 -16.45 -11.31 -24.47
N CYS A 204 -17.22 -12.33 -24.81
CA CYS A 204 -17.47 -12.70 -26.20
C CYS A 204 -18.28 -11.63 -26.94
N ARG A 205 -17.77 -11.16 -28.08
CA ARG A 205 -18.41 -10.16 -28.95
C ARG A 205 -19.85 -10.49 -29.31
N ASN A 206 -20.11 -11.76 -29.59
CA ASN A 206 -21.43 -12.23 -30.03
C ASN A 206 -22.33 -12.66 -28.87
N LYS A 207 -21.88 -12.50 -27.62
CA LYS A 207 -22.60 -12.90 -26.40
C LYS A 207 -22.44 -11.84 -25.30
N PRO A 208 -23.11 -10.68 -25.39
CA PRO A 208 -23.00 -9.62 -24.39
C PRO A 208 -23.35 -10.07 -22.96
N GLU A 209 -24.21 -11.08 -22.82
CA GLU A 209 -24.58 -11.71 -21.55
C GLU A 209 -23.39 -12.37 -20.82
N HIS A 210 -22.28 -12.61 -21.51
CA HIS A 210 -21.05 -13.11 -20.90
C HIS A 210 -20.37 -12.06 -19.99
N LEU A 211 -20.66 -10.77 -20.19
CA LEU A 211 -20.28 -9.75 -19.22
C LEU A 211 -21.23 -9.85 -18.01
N SER A 212 -20.78 -10.55 -16.98
CA SER A 212 -21.60 -10.82 -15.78
C SER A 212 -22.16 -9.53 -15.18
N LYS A 213 -23.40 -9.57 -14.68
CA LYS A 213 -23.96 -8.46 -13.87
C LYS A 213 -23.12 -8.16 -12.63
N SER A 214 -22.43 -9.16 -12.07
CA SER A 214 -21.50 -8.94 -10.96
C SER A 214 -20.33 -8.03 -11.35
N HIS A 215 -19.93 -7.98 -12.63
CA HIS A 215 -18.90 -7.08 -13.10
C HIS A 215 -19.23 -5.61 -12.80
N GLN A 216 -20.51 -5.22 -12.87
CA GLN A 216 -20.91 -3.84 -12.60
C GLN A 216 -20.49 -3.37 -11.19
N GLN A 217 -20.48 -4.28 -10.21
CA GLN A 217 -20.05 -4.00 -8.84
C GLN A 217 -18.54 -3.79 -8.72
N TRP A 218 -17.75 -4.35 -9.65
CA TRP A 218 -16.29 -4.30 -9.65
C TRP A 218 -15.72 -3.33 -10.68
N CYS A 219 -16.53 -2.84 -11.61
CA CYS A 219 -16.09 -2.05 -12.76
C CYS A 219 -15.37 -0.76 -12.33
N GLU A 220 -15.91 -0.06 -11.32
CA GLU A 220 -15.28 1.14 -10.76
C GLU A 220 -13.95 0.82 -10.08
N SER A 221 -13.87 -0.30 -9.35
CA SER A 221 -12.63 -0.76 -8.72
C SER A 221 -11.57 -1.14 -9.75
N TYR A 222 -11.94 -1.75 -10.87
CA TYR A 222 -11.01 -1.97 -11.99
C TYR A 222 -10.53 -0.67 -12.63
N GLN A 223 -11.42 0.33 -12.77
CA GLN A 223 -11.03 1.65 -13.27
C GLN A 223 -10.06 2.35 -12.33
N LEU A 224 -10.32 2.28 -11.02
CA LEU A 224 -9.43 2.79 -9.98
C LEU A 224 -8.08 2.08 -10.01
N PHE A 225 -8.06 0.75 -10.07
CA PHE A 225 -6.83 -0.04 -10.19
C PHE A 225 -6.00 0.39 -11.41
N LYS A 226 -6.62 0.47 -12.59
CA LYS A 226 -5.95 0.96 -13.81
C LYS A 226 -5.38 2.38 -13.63
N ARG A 227 -6.15 3.27 -13.00
CA ARG A 227 -5.72 4.66 -12.76
C ARG A 227 -4.52 4.72 -11.82
N LEU A 228 -4.52 3.95 -10.74
CA LEU A 228 -3.39 3.84 -9.81
C LEU A 228 -2.13 3.41 -10.54
N GLU A 229 -2.21 2.38 -11.39
CA GLU A 229 -1.07 1.90 -12.18
C GLU A 229 -0.54 2.93 -13.18
N LEU A 230 -1.44 3.69 -13.80
CA LEU A 230 -1.05 4.76 -14.73
C LEU A 230 -0.37 5.93 -14.01
N VAL A 231 -0.88 6.34 -12.86
CA VAL A 231 -0.23 7.37 -12.02
C VAL A 231 1.12 6.85 -11.57
N GLN A 232 1.21 5.59 -11.13
CA GLN A 232 2.45 5.00 -10.68
C GLN A 232 3.51 4.92 -11.78
N ALA A 233 3.11 4.54 -12.99
CA ALA A 233 4.02 4.47 -14.14
C ALA A 233 4.54 5.84 -14.57
N LYS A 234 3.76 6.92 -14.39
CA LYS A 234 4.10 8.29 -14.82
C LYS A 234 4.83 9.09 -13.74
N CYS A 235 4.39 8.99 -12.51
CA CYS A 235 4.79 9.87 -11.40
C CYS A 235 5.57 9.15 -10.30
N GLY A 236 5.66 7.82 -10.34
CA GLY A 236 6.23 7.03 -9.24
C GLY A 236 5.19 6.75 -8.15
N GLN A 237 5.64 6.48 -6.92
CA GLN A 237 4.73 6.15 -5.83
C GLN A 237 3.72 7.26 -5.57
N ILE A 238 2.46 6.89 -5.35
CA ILE A 238 1.43 7.82 -4.90
C ILE A 238 1.69 8.10 -3.43
N ASP A 239 2.10 9.33 -3.14
CA ASP A 239 2.38 9.81 -1.80
C ASP A 239 1.26 10.78 -1.38
N PRO A 240 0.22 10.31 -0.68
CA PRO A 240 -0.90 11.15 -0.26
C PRO A 240 -0.47 12.12 0.85
N SER A 241 -1.08 13.30 0.87
CA SER A 241 -0.80 14.26 1.95
C SER A 241 -1.23 13.69 3.31
N MET A 242 -0.29 13.56 4.23
CA MET A 242 -0.56 12.98 5.56
C MET A 242 -1.10 14.04 6.54
N PRO A 243 -2.07 13.69 7.41
CA PRO A 243 -2.64 14.65 8.36
C PRO A 243 -1.65 15.01 9.47
N THR A 244 -1.54 16.30 9.80
CA THR A 244 -0.68 16.79 10.89
C THR A 244 -1.46 17.20 12.14
N LYS A 245 -2.79 17.30 12.03
CA LYS A 245 -3.67 17.76 13.11
C LYS A 245 -3.74 16.74 14.25
N ILE A 246 -3.63 17.24 15.48
CA ILE A 246 -3.85 16.48 16.71
C ILE A 246 -5.22 16.83 17.28
N LEU A 247 -6.07 15.84 17.49
CA LEU A 247 -7.40 16.05 18.06
C LEU A 247 -7.31 16.25 19.57
N ARG A 248 -8.14 17.18 20.09
CA ARG A 248 -8.27 17.45 21.53
C ARG A 248 -9.20 16.49 22.24
N ASP A 249 -10.13 15.89 21.48
CA ASP A 249 -11.15 14.97 21.96
C ASP A 249 -11.20 13.75 21.04
N ILE A 250 -11.54 12.59 21.63
CA ILE A 250 -11.74 11.36 20.88
C ILE A 250 -12.91 11.56 19.90
N PRO A 251 -12.73 11.30 18.58
CA PRO A 251 -13.76 11.52 17.57
C PRO A 251 -14.85 10.43 17.60
N GLY A 252 -15.56 10.30 18.73
CA GLY A 252 -16.52 9.23 19.00
C GLY A 252 -17.68 9.13 18.01
N ALA A 253 -18.04 10.23 17.34
CA ALA A 253 -19.08 10.23 16.30
C ALA A 253 -18.60 9.67 14.95
N CYS A 254 -17.30 9.59 14.70
CA CYS A 254 -16.77 9.12 13.42
C CYS A 254 -16.93 7.60 13.30
N SER A 255 -17.41 7.16 12.14
CA SER A 255 -17.75 5.77 11.84
C SER A 255 -17.09 5.25 10.56
N ASN A 256 -16.24 6.02 9.89
CA ASN A 256 -15.48 5.59 8.71
C ASN A 256 -14.26 6.49 8.44
N THR A 257 -13.38 6.05 7.53
CA THR A 257 -12.15 6.76 7.16
C THR A 257 -12.40 8.19 6.67
N LYS A 258 -13.43 8.43 5.83
CA LYS A 258 -13.74 9.78 5.30
C LYS A 258 -14.04 10.78 6.42
N GLN A 259 -14.82 10.36 7.42
CA GLN A 259 -15.16 11.22 8.56
C GLN A 259 -13.94 11.51 9.43
N ILE A 260 -13.07 10.53 9.68
CA ILE A 260 -11.81 10.75 10.41
C ILE A 260 -10.91 11.72 9.65
N LEU A 261 -10.71 11.52 8.35
CA LEU A 261 -9.91 12.40 7.52
C LEU A 261 -10.45 13.84 7.51
N SER A 262 -11.77 14.00 7.44
CA SER A 262 -12.39 15.32 7.58
C SER A 262 -12.12 15.97 8.94
N LYS A 263 -12.13 15.20 10.05
CA LYS A 263 -11.79 15.74 11.38
C LYS A 263 -10.32 16.13 11.52
N LEU A 264 -9.45 15.43 10.81
CA LEU A 264 -8.01 15.69 10.72
C LEU A 264 -7.64 16.80 9.73
N ASP A 265 -8.62 17.48 9.12
CA ASP A 265 -8.43 18.50 8.07
C ASP A 265 -7.64 17.98 6.86
N CYS A 266 -7.84 16.69 6.53
CA CYS A 266 -7.16 15.97 5.45
C CYS A 266 -8.19 15.32 4.51
N ALA A 267 -9.23 16.07 4.14
CA ALA A 267 -10.26 15.58 3.24
C ALA A 267 -9.74 15.51 1.80
N VAL A 268 -9.59 14.30 1.28
CA VAL A 268 -9.07 14.04 -0.07
C VAL A 268 -10.23 13.82 -1.06
N GLN A 269 -10.17 14.50 -2.21
CA GLN A 269 -11.16 14.37 -3.29
C GLN A 269 -10.70 13.42 -4.40
N ASP A 270 -9.40 13.35 -4.69
CA ASP A 270 -8.88 12.43 -5.70
C ASP A 270 -9.02 10.98 -5.23
N ALA A 271 -9.56 10.13 -6.10
CA ALA A 271 -9.84 8.75 -5.75
C ALA A 271 -8.56 7.92 -5.55
N CYS A 272 -7.49 8.21 -6.31
CA CYS A 272 -6.22 7.50 -6.17
C CYS A 272 -5.55 7.86 -4.85
N GLU A 273 -5.44 9.16 -4.55
CA GLU A 273 -4.90 9.67 -3.29
C GLU A 273 -5.73 9.16 -2.09
N PHE A 274 -7.07 9.21 -2.16
CA PHE A 274 -7.93 8.70 -1.11
C PHE A 274 -7.73 7.19 -0.90
N SER A 275 -7.62 6.41 -1.98
CA SER A 275 -7.40 4.97 -1.87
C SER A 275 -6.05 4.64 -1.23
N ALA A 276 -4.97 5.36 -1.59
CA ALA A 276 -3.66 5.22 -0.96
C ALA A 276 -3.71 5.57 0.53
N LEU A 277 -4.35 6.68 0.89
CA LEU A 277 -4.48 7.12 2.28
C LEU A 277 -5.35 6.17 3.11
N SER A 278 -6.39 5.60 2.51
CA SER A 278 -7.22 4.56 3.16
C SER A 278 -6.44 3.26 3.41
N GLN A 279 -5.52 2.88 2.51
CA GLN A 279 -4.61 1.74 2.73
C GLN A 279 -3.62 2.02 3.85
N ILE A 280 -3.05 3.22 3.92
CA ILE A 280 -2.11 3.59 5.00
C ILE A 280 -2.84 3.62 6.36
N SER A 281 -4.03 4.21 6.40
CA SER A 281 -4.76 4.41 7.67
C SER A 281 -5.51 3.18 8.19
N THR A 282 -5.72 2.14 7.37
CA THR A 282 -6.63 1.05 7.72
C THR A 282 -6.25 0.29 8.99
N CYS A 283 -4.97 -0.06 9.19
CA CYS A 283 -4.54 -0.81 10.39
C CYS A 283 -4.73 0.00 11.69
N PRO A 284 -4.18 1.23 11.81
CA PRO A 284 -4.43 2.07 12.98
C PRO A 284 -5.91 2.36 13.23
N LEU A 285 -6.69 2.68 12.19
CA LEU A 285 -8.09 3.04 12.36
C LEU A 285 -8.96 1.83 12.74
N THR A 286 -8.64 0.63 12.22
CA THR A 286 -9.32 -0.60 12.63
C THR A 286 -9.01 -0.94 14.09
N ALA A 287 -7.75 -0.78 14.52
CA ALA A 287 -7.37 -0.95 15.92
C ALA A 287 -8.05 0.06 16.84
N TRP A 288 -8.08 1.33 16.46
CA TRP A 288 -8.78 2.40 17.18
C TRP A 288 -10.28 2.10 17.29
N TYR A 289 -10.89 1.63 16.19
CA TYR A 289 -12.30 1.25 16.16
C TYR A 289 -12.62 0.08 17.10
N ALA A 290 -11.78 -0.94 17.15
CA ALA A 290 -11.95 -2.06 18.08
C ALA A 290 -11.93 -1.60 19.54
N LEU A 291 -10.94 -0.79 19.93
CA LEU A 291 -10.86 -0.23 21.28
C LEU A 291 -12.00 0.74 21.60
N LYS A 292 -12.52 1.46 20.59
CA LYS A 292 -13.70 2.30 20.72
C LYS A 292 -14.93 1.46 21.09
N LEU A 293 -15.16 0.36 20.38
CA LEU A 293 -16.29 -0.53 20.60
C LEU A 293 -16.26 -1.17 21.99
N CYS A 294 -15.07 -1.56 22.48
CA CYS A 294 -14.89 -2.10 23.83
C CYS A 294 -14.87 -1.02 24.93
N GLY A 295 -14.92 0.27 24.58
CA GLY A 295 -14.86 1.37 25.56
C GLY A 295 -13.51 1.50 26.27
N HIS A 296 -12.42 1.06 25.62
CA HIS A 296 -11.07 1.01 26.20
C HIS A 296 -10.21 2.24 25.86
N LEU A 297 -10.59 3.03 24.84
CA LEU A 297 -9.86 4.24 24.45
C LEU A 297 -9.68 5.29 25.55
N LYS A 298 -10.63 5.38 26.49
CA LYS A 298 -10.63 6.40 27.55
C LYS A 298 -9.78 6.01 28.77
N LYS A 299 -9.40 4.73 28.90
CA LYS A 299 -8.97 4.14 30.17
C LYS A 299 -7.45 4.10 30.36
N SER A 300 -6.65 4.43 29.35
CA SER A 300 -5.21 4.24 29.45
C SER A 300 -4.36 5.37 28.87
N GLU A 301 -3.41 5.84 29.69
CA GLU A 301 -2.32 6.72 29.25
C GLU A 301 -1.27 5.96 28.44
N GLU A 302 -1.22 4.63 28.56
CA GLU A 302 -0.32 3.75 27.82
C GLU A 302 -1.12 2.63 27.14
N ILE A 303 -1.02 2.51 25.82
CA ILE A 303 -1.72 1.48 25.06
C ILE A 303 -0.70 0.60 24.33
N THR A 304 -0.80 -0.71 24.51
CA THR A 304 0.02 -1.71 23.81
C THR A 304 -0.84 -2.50 22.84
N ILE A 305 -0.46 -2.50 21.57
CA ILE A 305 -1.17 -3.20 20.49
C ILE A 305 -0.24 -4.25 19.89
N HIS A 306 -0.69 -5.50 19.89
CA HIS A 306 0.01 -6.61 19.23
C HIS A 306 -0.56 -6.83 17.84
N LEU A 307 0.30 -6.84 16.82
CA LEU A 307 -0.04 -7.20 15.45
C LEU A 307 0.54 -8.59 15.18
N ILE A 308 -0.32 -9.61 15.18
CA ILE A 308 0.09 -11.01 15.02
C ILE A 308 -0.10 -11.42 13.57
N GLY A 309 0.93 -12.05 13.00
CA GLY A 309 0.98 -12.38 11.57
C GLY A 309 1.31 -11.16 10.71
N ALA A 310 2.12 -10.22 11.24
CA ALA A 310 2.43 -8.98 10.56
C ALA A 310 3.26 -9.20 9.27
N GLU A 311 2.82 -8.57 8.18
CA GLU A 311 3.48 -8.55 6.88
C GLU A 311 4.32 -7.27 6.74
N ILE A 312 5.57 -7.39 6.27
CA ILE A 312 6.48 -6.25 6.13
C ILE A 312 5.92 -5.22 5.14
N GLU A 313 5.40 -5.67 4.00
CA GLU A 313 4.97 -4.83 2.89
C GLU A 313 3.65 -4.08 3.18
N PHE A 314 2.99 -4.39 4.30
CA PHE A 314 1.70 -3.80 4.66
C PHE A 314 1.70 -3.16 6.05
N GLU A 315 1.95 -3.91 7.13
CA GLU A 315 1.91 -3.36 8.48
C GLU A 315 3.13 -2.50 8.81
N VAL A 316 4.32 -2.85 8.30
CA VAL A 316 5.58 -2.15 8.60
C VAL A 316 5.81 -0.94 7.68
N ASP A 317 5.17 -0.89 6.51
CA ASP A 317 5.21 0.26 5.61
C ASP A 317 4.60 1.51 6.27
N ALA A 318 5.28 2.66 6.14
CA ALA A 318 4.87 3.95 6.71
C ALA A 318 4.51 3.91 8.21
N LEU A 319 5.42 3.45 9.09
CA LEU A 319 5.17 3.29 10.54
C LEU A 319 4.53 4.50 11.22
N HIS A 320 4.88 5.71 10.78
CA HIS A 320 4.35 6.97 11.30
C HIS A 320 2.81 7.06 11.22
N LYS A 321 2.15 6.24 10.39
CA LYS A 321 0.70 6.05 10.36
C LYS A 321 0.09 5.77 11.75
N TRP A 322 0.79 5.08 12.65
CA TRP A 322 0.32 4.83 14.01
C TRP A 322 0.29 6.09 14.87
N GLU A 323 1.25 7.00 14.68
CA GLU A 323 1.17 8.31 15.31
C GLU A 323 -0.03 9.10 14.77
N LEU A 324 -0.15 9.20 13.44
CA LEU A 324 -1.12 10.09 12.79
C LEU A 324 -2.57 9.60 12.88
N PHE A 325 -2.80 8.29 12.79
CA PHE A 325 -4.13 7.70 12.75
C PHE A 325 -4.53 6.96 14.02
N PHE A 326 -3.69 6.95 15.06
CA PHE A 326 -4.07 6.43 16.37
C PHE A 326 -3.75 7.44 17.47
N LEU A 327 -2.47 7.80 17.65
CA LEU A 327 -2.06 8.69 18.73
C LEU A 327 -2.72 10.08 18.58
N HIS A 328 -2.71 10.67 17.39
CA HIS A 328 -3.35 11.97 17.15
C HIS A 328 -4.88 11.96 17.33
N LEU A 329 -5.52 10.79 17.28
CA LEU A 329 -6.97 10.63 17.54
C LEU A 329 -7.29 10.39 19.02
N ASN A 330 -6.32 9.94 19.82
CA ASN A 330 -6.52 9.54 21.21
C ASN A 330 -5.74 10.43 22.19
N PRO A 331 -6.27 11.60 22.59
CA PRO A 331 -5.56 12.60 23.39
C PRO A 331 -5.09 12.10 24.76
N ASN A 332 -5.82 11.15 25.35
CA ASN A 332 -5.50 10.56 26.65
C ASN A 332 -4.24 9.68 26.60
N THR A 333 -3.94 9.08 25.45
CA THR A 333 -2.77 8.22 25.30
C THR A 333 -1.51 9.06 25.15
N LYS A 334 -0.57 8.83 26.07
CA LYS A 334 0.78 9.39 26.06
C LYS A 334 1.77 8.42 25.43
N LYS A 335 1.66 7.13 25.72
CA LYS A 335 2.56 6.10 25.19
C LYS A 335 1.78 5.09 24.36
N LEU A 336 2.19 4.88 23.12
CA LEU A 336 1.63 3.85 22.24
C LEU A 336 2.74 2.85 21.91
N ASN A 337 2.57 1.58 22.28
CA ASN A 337 3.50 0.51 21.95
C ASN A 337 2.89 -0.35 20.86
N ILE A 338 3.55 -0.45 19.70
CA ILE A 338 3.14 -1.32 18.60
C ILE A 338 4.13 -2.47 18.49
N ILE A 339 3.63 -3.69 18.72
CA ILE A 339 4.44 -4.91 18.73
C ILE A 339 4.07 -5.75 17.50
N PHE A 340 4.94 -5.79 16.52
CA PHE A 340 4.81 -6.64 15.34
C PHE A 340 5.35 -8.02 15.67
N VAL A 341 4.55 -9.07 15.48
CA VAL A 341 4.94 -10.45 15.77
C VAL A 341 4.61 -11.34 14.59
N GLY A 342 5.60 -12.08 14.11
CA GLY A 342 5.41 -13.06 13.05
C GLY A 342 6.73 -13.56 12.48
N PRO A 343 6.78 -14.82 12.03
CA PRO A 343 8.01 -15.40 11.46
C PRO A 343 8.38 -14.82 10.08
N GLU A 344 7.47 -14.05 9.45
CA GLU A 344 7.70 -13.39 8.17
C GLU A 344 8.46 -12.06 8.31
N LEU A 345 8.69 -11.59 9.55
CA LEU A 345 9.43 -10.36 9.84
C LEU A 345 10.96 -10.47 9.63
N SER A 346 11.46 -11.58 9.09
CA SER A 346 12.86 -11.76 8.67
C SER A 346 13.08 -11.57 7.17
N GLN A 347 12.02 -11.38 6.40
CA GLN A 347 12.13 -11.31 4.94
C GLN A 347 12.55 -9.91 4.49
N GLY A 348 13.82 -9.75 4.14
CA GLY A 348 14.33 -8.56 3.44
C GLY A 348 15.28 -7.68 4.24
N ASN A 349 15.86 -6.68 3.56
CA ASN A 349 16.85 -5.75 4.12
C ASN A 349 16.19 -4.60 4.92
N VAL A 350 15.19 -4.90 5.75
CA VAL A 350 14.47 -3.87 6.52
C VAL A 350 15.35 -3.42 7.71
N PRO A 351 15.62 -2.12 7.88
CA PRO A 351 16.49 -1.63 8.94
C PRO A 351 15.73 -1.52 10.28
N PHE A 352 15.26 -2.64 10.84
CA PHE A 352 14.44 -2.64 12.08
C PHE A 352 15.09 -1.87 13.23
N ALA A 353 16.41 -1.97 13.40
CA ALA A 353 17.15 -1.24 14.44
C ALA A 353 17.09 0.30 14.28
N GLN A 354 16.83 0.81 13.08
CA GLN A 354 16.61 2.22 12.81
C GLN A 354 15.12 2.58 12.97
N LEU A 355 14.21 1.69 12.52
CA LEU A 355 12.76 1.87 12.68
C LEU A 355 12.32 1.93 14.15
N THR A 356 13.01 1.23 15.05
CA THR A 356 12.75 1.35 16.50
C THR A 356 13.11 2.72 17.08
N LYS A 357 13.89 3.54 16.35
CA LYS A 357 14.32 4.88 16.75
C LYS A 357 13.46 5.99 16.14
N THR A 358 12.41 5.64 15.39
CA THR A 358 11.49 6.62 14.80
C THR A 358 10.92 7.54 15.88
N LYS A 359 11.09 8.84 15.69
CA LYS A 359 10.63 9.87 16.63
C LYS A 359 9.24 10.36 16.22
N CYS A 360 8.40 10.63 17.22
CA CYS A 360 7.12 11.31 16.98
C CYS A 360 7.32 12.76 16.53
N CYS A 361 6.30 13.38 15.94
CA CYS A 361 6.32 14.78 15.53
C CYS A 361 6.62 15.74 16.69
N ARG A 362 7.08 16.96 16.37
CA ARG A 362 7.46 17.99 17.36
C ARG A 362 6.37 18.26 18.40
N SER A 363 5.10 18.29 17.97
CA SER A 363 3.95 18.53 18.86
C SER A 363 3.76 17.40 19.87
N CYS A 364 3.86 16.14 19.43
CA CYS A 364 3.83 14.98 20.32
C CYS A 364 5.00 14.97 21.30
N ARG A 365 6.24 15.27 20.83
CA ARG A 365 7.42 15.39 21.69
C ARG A 365 7.25 16.44 22.78
N LYS A 366 6.75 17.64 22.44
CA LYS A 366 6.45 18.71 23.41
C LYS A 366 5.41 18.29 24.45
N LEU A 367 4.42 17.50 24.04
CA LEU A 367 3.37 16.96 24.91
C LEU A 367 3.78 15.68 25.65
N GLN A 368 5.07 15.30 25.59
CA GLN A 368 5.63 14.08 26.17
C GLN A 368 4.90 12.81 25.74
N ARG A 369 4.52 12.77 24.46
CA ARG A 369 3.85 11.62 23.83
C ARG A 369 4.84 10.90 22.92
N ASN A 370 4.77 9.57 22.88
CA ASN A 370 5.62 8.75 22.04
C ASN A 370 4.87 7.53 21.48
N VAL A 371 5.33 7.08 20.32
CA VAL A 371 5.04 5.78 19.76
C VAL A 371 6.34 4.96 19.79
N SER A 372 6.27 3.73 20.30
CA SER A 372 7.37 2.78 20.28
C SER A 372 7.02 1.60 19.37
N TYR A 373 7.98 1.17 18.55
CA TYR A 373 7.82 0.05 17.65
C TYR A 373 8.74 -1.09 18.11
N ARG A 374 8.23 -2.32 18.19
CA ARG A 374 9.03 -3.52 18.47
C ARG A 374 8.69 -4.61 17.47
N PHE A 375 9.71 -5.34 17.01
CA PHE A 375 9.58 -6.39 16.00
C PHE A 375 10.04 -7.71 16.59
N GLN A 376 9.21 -8.75 16.48
CA GLN A 376 9.44 -10.08 17.03
C GLN A 376 9.33 -11.10 15.89
N ASN A 377 10.48 -11.47 15.33
CA ASN A 377 10.57 -12.44 14.23
C ASN A 377 10.49 -13.89 14.73
N GLN A 378 9.33 -14.26 15.25
CA GLN A 378 9.03 -15.59 15.80
C GLN A 378 7.52 -15.78 15.89
N LEU A 379 7.07 -16.99 16.27
CA LEU A 379 5.67 -17.25 16.53
C LEU A 379 5.22 -16.53 17.82
N TYR A 380 3.92 -16.22 17.90
CA TYR A 380 3.40 -15.45 19.03
C TYR A 380 3.53 -16.16 20.37
N HIS A 381 3.36 -17.48 20.37
CA HIS A 381 3.52 -18.31 21.57
C HIS A 381 4.98 -18.34 22.06
N ASP A 382 5.96 -18.22 21.18
CA ASP A 382 7.36 -18.05 21.59
C ASP A 382 7.59 -16.66 22.20
N TYR A 383 7.02 -15.61 21.58
CA TYR A 383 7.14 -14.23 22.09
C TYR A 383 6.54 -14.08 23.49
N PHE A 384 5.37 -14.71 23.71
CA PHE A 384 4.70 -14.72 25.01
C PHE A 384 5.58 -15.21 26.15
N ASN A 385 6.49 -16.14 25.89
CA ASN A 385 7.38 -16.73 26.89
C ASN A 385 8.68 -15.95 27.11
N LEU A 386 8.92 -14.85 26.37
CA LEU A 386 10.13 -14.04 26.53
C LEU A 386 10.05 -13.10 27.74
N PRO A 387 11.18 -12.84 28.45
CA PRO A 387 11.23 -11.83 29.52
C PRO A 387 10.93 -10.40 29.04
N THR A 388 11.05 -10.15 27.73
CA THR A 388 10.79 -8.86 27.08
C THR A 388 9.34 -8.70 26.62
N TYR A 389 8.49 -9.69 26.90
CA TYR A 389 7.06 -9.66 26.60
C TYR A 389 6.37 -8.45 27.25
N LEU A 390 5.57 -7.73 26.48
CA LEU A 390 4.70 -6.68 26.97
C LEU A 390 3.25 -7.17 26.91
N PRO A 391 2.45 -7.05 27.97
CA PRO A 391 1.03 -7.37 27.90
C PRO A 391 0.28 -6.42 26.95
N PRO A 392 -0.59 -6.95 26.06
CA PRO A 392 -1.38 -6.11 25.15
C PRO A 392 -2.67 -5.58 25.80
N ASP A 393 -3.07 -4.39 25.38
CA ASP A 393 -4.42 -3.84 25.56
C ASP A 393 -5.34 -4.18 24.38
N LEU A 394 -4.76 -4.54 23.23
CA LEU A 394 -5.46 -5.00 22.02
C LEU A 394 -4.57 -5.97 21.26
N ILE A 395 -5.16 -7.05 20.76
CA ILE A 395 -4.54 -7.95 19.78
C ILE A 395 -5.23 -7.78 18.43
N CYS A 396 -4.45 -7.64 17.37
CA CYS A 396 -4.93 -7.56 16.00
C CYS A 396 -4.36 -8.71 15.17
N PHE A 397 -5.25 -9.41 14.46
CA PHE A 397 -4.91 -10.34 13.38
C PHE A 397 -5.37 -9.72 12.07
N PHE A 398 -4.50 -8.94 11.43
CA PHE A 398 -4.85 -8.27 10.18
C PHE A 398 -4.65 -9.24 9.00
N ASN A 399 -5.74 -9.60 8.33
CA ASN A 399 -5.74 -10.46 7.15
C ASN A 399 -4.98 -11.81 7.35
N ALA A 400 -4.91 -12.30 8.59
CA ALA A 400 -4.03 -13.40 8.97
C ALA A 400 -4.48 -14.79 8.46
N GLY A 401 -5.76 -14.94 8.09
CA GLY A 401 -6.32 -16.20 7.59
C GLY A 401 -6.25 -17.33 8.63
N LEU A 402 -6.79 -17.09 9.82
CA LEU A 402 -6.78 -18.01 10.97
C LEU A 402 -7.41 -19.37 10.64
N TYR A 403 -8.41 -19.39 9.74
CA TYR A 403 -9.10 -20.62 9.32
C TYR A 403 -8.23 -21.62 8.55
N ARG A 404 -7.04 -21.21 8.08
CA ARG A 404 -6.17 -22.07 7.25
C ARG A 404 -5.35 -23.03 8.12
N TYR A 405 -5.35 -24.30 7.73
CA TYR A 405 -4.59 -25.37 8.41
C TYR A 405 -3.16 -25.55 7.90
N ASN A 406 -2.82 -24.97 6.74
CA ASN A 406 -1.48 -25.08 6.14
C ASN A 406 -0.89 -23.67 6.01
N GLY A 407 -0.39 -23.15 7.12
CA GLY A 407 0.17 -21.80 7.21
C GLY A 407 1.69 -21.81 7.07
N PHE A 408 2.36 -21.38 8.13
CA PHE A 408 3.82 -21.33 8.19
C PHE A 408 4.44 -22.72 8.06
N GLN A 409 5.42 -22.88 7.16
CA GLN A 409 6.11 -24.15 6.88
C GLN A 409 5.15 -25.32 6.54
N MET A 410 3.98 -25.02 5.97
CA MET A 410 2.92 -26.00 5.68
C MET A 410 2.31 -26.66 6.93
N GLU A 411 2.50 -26.06 8.10
CA GLU A 411 1.95 -26.52 9.37
C GLU A 411 0.90 -25.54 9.94
N ASP A 412 0.11 -26.06 10.87
CA ASP A 412 -0.94 -25.32 11.56
C ASP A 412 -0.41 -24.75 12.89
N THR A 413 0.08 -23.51 12.86
CA THR A 413 0.66 -22.82 14.03
C THR A 413 -0.36 -21.94 14.79
N TRP A 414 -1.60 -21.86 14.28
CA TRP A 414 -2.65 -21.03 14.86
C TRP A 414 -3.24 -21.55 16.18
N PRO A 415 -3.43 -22.86 16.41
CA PRO A 415 -4.10 -23.36 17.62
C PRO A 415 -3.49 -22.83 18.92
N GLU A 416 -2.17 -22.90 19.07
CA GLU A 416 -1.49 -22.42 20.27
C GLU A 416 -1.53 -20.89 20.39
N THR A 417 -1.29 -20.20 19.28
CA THR A 417 -1.36 -18.74 19.19
C THR A 417 -2.74 -18.21 19.60
N ILE A 418 -3.83 -18.82 19.11
CA ILE A 418 -5.21 -18.44 19.45
C ILE A 418 -5.50 -18.71 20.92
N ARG A 419 -5.09 -19.88 21.45
CA ARG A 419 -5.25 -20.20 22.88
C ARG A 419 -4.61 -19.14 23.77
N ILE A 420 -3.35 -18.77 23.50
CA ILE A 420 -2.65 -17.75 24.29
C ILE A 420 -3.33 -16.38 24.12
N ALA A 421 -3.58 -15.94 22.88
CA ALA A 421 -4.19 -14.65 22.59
C ALA A 421 -5.53 -14.46 23.31
N THR A 422 -6.40 -15.47 23.24
CA THR A 422 -7.74 -15.41 23.86
C THR A 422 -7.71 -15.44 25.39
N ASN A 423 -6.70 -16.09 25.99
CA ASN A 423 -6.53 -16.16 27.45
C ASN A 423 -5.97 -14.88 28.08
N LEU A 424 -5.46 -13.93 27.28
CA LEU A 424 -4.96 -12.63 27.77
C LEU A 424 -6.08 -11.68 28.20
N LYS A 425 -7.35 -11.98 27.88
CA LYS A 425 -8.54 -11.21 28.29
C LYS A 425 -8.51 -9.73 27.88
N CYS A 426 -7.82 -9.41 26.78
CA CYS A 426 -7.94 -8.14 26.09
C CYS A 426 -8.81 -8.32 24.83
N PRO A 427 -9.37 -7.23 24.28
CA PRO A 427 -10.05 -7.27 23.00
C PRO A 427 -9.18 -7.84 21.89
N ILE A 428 -9.80 -8.57 20.96
CA ILE A 428 -9.17 -9.09 19.76
C ILE A 428 -9.93 -8.59 18.54
N ALA A 429 -9.22 -7.92 17.64
CA ALA A 429 -9.72 -7.54 16.33
C ALA A 429 -9.14 -8.47 15.27
N VAL A 430 -9.98 -9.00 14.39
CA VAL A 430 -9.57 -9.84 13.27
C VAL A 430 -10.12 -9.25 11.99
N THR A 431 -9.33 -9.24 10.93
CA THR A 431 -9.78 -8.82 9.60
C THR A 431 -9.53 -9.90 8.55
N SER A 432 -10.32 -9.89 7.49
CA SER A 432 -10.25 -10.87 6.39
C SER A 432 -10.47 -10.17 5.05
N TYR A 433 -10.10 -10.83 3.93
CA TYR A 433 -10.25 -10.25 2.59
C TYR A 433 -11.65 -10.39 2.03
N THR A 434 -12.42 -11.39 2.49
CA THR A 434 -13.72 -11.74 1.88
C THR A 434 -14.80 -12.03 2.92
N ALA A 435 -16.06 -11.96 2.48
CA ALA A 435 -17.24 -12.35 3.26
C ALA A 435 -17.26 -13.84 3.62
N TYR A 436 -16.50 -14.66 2.87
CA TYR A 436 -16.39 -16.09 3.08
C TYR A 436 -15.38 -16.42 4.19
N GLU A 437 -14.26 -15.72 4.23
CA GLU A 437 -13.17 -15.97 5.21
C GLU A 437 -13.57 -15.56 6.63
N ALA A 438 -14.21 -14.40 6.82
CA ALA A 438 -14.46 -13.86 8.15
C ALA A 438 -15.32 -14.76 9.07
N PRO A 439 -16.38 -15.44 8.58
CA PRO A 439 -17.11 -16.44 9.37
C PRO A 439 -16.26 -17.67 9.75
N LEU A 440 -15.33 -18.09 8.90
CA LEU A 440 -14.43 -19.20 9.18
C LEU A 440 -13.38 -18.81 10.22
N ASP A 441 -12.84 -17.60 10.11
CA ASP A 441 -11.88 -17.05 11.06
C ASP A 441 -12.48 -16.95 12.47
N ILE A 442 -13.70 -16.42 12.62
CA ILE A 442 -14.35 -16.36 13.94
C ILE A 442 -14.70 -17.75 14.46
N SER A 443 -15.15 -18.67 13.61
CA SER A 443 -15.43 -20.06 14.02
C SER A 443 -14.17 -20.74 14.56
N ARG A 444 -13.04 -20.56 13.87
CA ARG A 444 -11.75 -21.10 14.29
C ARG A 444 -11.27 -20.47 15.59
N LEU A 445 -11.40 -19.15 15.73
CA LEU A 445 -11.03 -18.43 16.96
C LEU A 445 -11.83 -18.95 18.17
N MET A 446 -13.13 -19.18 17.99
CA MET A 446 -14.02 -19.72 19.03
C MET A 446 -13.69 -21.18 19.38
N GLN A 447 -13.39 -22.00 18.37
CA GLN A 447 -13.06 -23.41 18.56
C GLN A 447 -11.76 -23.60 19.36
N GLU A 448 -10.73 -22.82 19.05
CA GLU A 448 -9.43 -22.95 19.71
C GLU A 448 -9.37 -22.25 21.07
N SER A 449 -10.30 -21.34 21.37
CA SER A 449 -10.30 -20.66 22.68
C SER A 449 -10.64 -21.61 23.82
N SER A 450 -9.86 -21.56 24.90
CA SER A 450 -10.14 -22.30 26.14
C SER A 450 -11.16 -21.61 27.04
N ARG A 451 -11.75 -20.50 26.60
CA ARG A 451 -12.80 -19.79 27.34
C ARG A 451 -13.90 -19.33 26.41
N LYS A 452 -15.04 -18.97 27.00
CA LYS A 452 -16.09 -18.28 26.26
C LYS A 452 -15.63 -16.86 25.89
N LEU A 453 -15.77 -16.53 24.62
CA LEU A 453 -15.55 -15.19 24.08
C LEU A 453 -16.91 -14.53 23.82
N ASN A 454 -17.01 -13.25 24.14
CA ASN A 454 -18.14 -12.42 23.78
C ASN A 454 -17.86 -11.78 22.42
N VAL A 455 -18.81 -11.89 21.50
CA VAL A 455 -18.72 -11.22 20.20
C VAL A 455 -19.20 -9.79 20.39
N VAL A 456 -18.27 -8.84 20.41
CA VAL A 456 -18.56 -7.40 20.51
C VAL A 456 -19.05 -6.86 19.16
N LEU A 457 -18.42 -7.32 18.07
CA LEU A 457 -18.81 -7.03 16.71
C LEU A 457 -18.77 -8.32 15.89
N PRO A 458 -19.89 -8.78 15.31
CA PRO A 458 -19.88 -9.94 14.42
C PRO A 458 -19.15 -9.61 13.11
N PRO A 459 -18.82 -10.61 12.28
CA PRO A 459 -18.25 -10.38 10.95
C PRO A 459 -19.09 -9.42 10.11
N ILE A 460 -18.51 -8.26 9.79
CA ILE A 460 -19.11 -7.22 8.94
C ILE A 460 -18.07 -6.62 8.00
N LEU A 461 -18.52 -5.82 7.02
CA LEU A 461 -17.63 -4.93 6.28
C LEU A 461 -16.96 -3.94 7.25
N ASN A 462 -15.65 -3.84 7.16
CA ASN A 462 -14.88 -2.93 8.00
C ASN A 462 -15.09 -1.49 7.53
N PRO A 463 -15.64 -0.59 8.36
CA PRO A 463 -15.81 0.81 7.99
C PRO A 463 -14.49 1.56 7.72
N PHE A 464 -13.37 0.98 8.15
CA PHE A 464 -12.02 1.50 8.00
C PHE A 464 -11.16 0.65 7.05
N ALA A 465 -11.78 -0.20 6.23
CA ALA A 465 -11.09 -0.96 5.18
C ALA A 465 -10.32 -0.04 4.21
N SER A 466 -9.27 -0.58 3.60
CA SER A 466 -8.66 0.03 2.43
C SER A 466 -9.68 0.12 1.28
N GLN A 467 -9.60 1.19 0.50
CA GLN A 467 -10.29 1.32 -0.79
C GLN A 467 -9.34 1.16 -1.99
N LYS A 468 -8.07 0.83 -1.74
CA LYS A 468 -7.11 0.51 -2.80
C LYS A 468 -7.33 -0.94 -3.25
N PRO A 469 -7.77 -1.17 -4.50
CA PRO A 469 -8.03 -2.50 -5.01
C PRO A 469 -6.71 -3.24 -5.29
N GLU A 470 -6.70 -4.52 -4.98
CA GLU A 470 -5.65 -5.47 -5.36
C GLU A 470 -6.29 -6.64 -6.11
N ARG A 471 -5.57 -7.25 -7.05
CA ARG A 471 -6.13 -8.37 -7.81
C ARG A 471 -6.15 -9.65 -6.99
N ASN A 472 -7.30 -10.32 -6.99
CA ASN A 472 -7.46 -11.62 -6.39
C ASN A 472 -7.29 -12.69 -7.48
N PHE A 473 -6.50 -13.74 -7.22
CA PHE A 473 -6.38 -14.91 -8.09
C PHE A 473 -6.98 -16.18 -7.47
N ILE A 474 -7.33 -16.13 -6.17
CA ILE A 474 -7.76 -17.29 -5.38
C ILE A 474 -9.25 -17.59 -5.60
N SER A 475 -10.07 -16.56 -5.72
CA SER A 475 -11.52 -16.65 -5.94
C SER A 475 -11.98 -15.56 -6.91
N ASP A 476 -11.25 -15.43 -8.01
CA ASP A 476 -11.40 -14.33 -8.97
C ASP A 476 -12.68 -14.42 -9.82
N GLU A 477 -13.32 -15.58 -9.83
CA GLU A 477 -14.66 -15.82 -10.36
C GLU A 477 -15.76 -15.08 -9.57
N ASP A 478 -15.57 -14.91 -8.25
CA ASP A 478 -16.56 -14.32 -7.35
C ASP A 478 -16.16 -12.91 -6.90
N ALA A 479 -14.90 -12.77 -6.47
CA ALA A 479 -14.32 -11.54 -5.96
C ALA A 479 -13.00 -11.27 -6.70
N PRO A 480 -13.03 -10.73 -7.92
CA PRO A 480 -11.83 -10.51 -8.74
C PRO A 480 -10.84 -9.51 -8.16
N LEU A 481 -11.28 -8.68 -7.22
CA LEU A 481 -10.46 -7.71 -6.52
C LEU A 481 -10.65 -7.90 -5.01
N MET A 482 -9.59 -7.67 -4.26
CA MET A 482 -9.57 -7.68 -2.80
C MET A 482 -9.09 -6.33 -2.26
N PHE A 483 -9.41 -6.08 -1.00
CA PHE A 483 -9.01 -4.89 -0.28
C PHE A 483 -8.41 -5.30 1.07
N LYS A 484 -7.35 -4.62 1.49
CA LYS A 484 -6.76 -4.87 2.82
C LYS A 484 -7.77 -4.49 3.92
N ASN A 485 -7.84 -5.34 4.94
CA ASN A 485 -8.77 -5.25 6.07
C ASN A 485 -10.25 -5.08 5.68
N TYR A 486 -10.72 -5.76 4.64
CA TYR A 486 -12.06 -5.52 4.05
C TYR A 486 -13.22 -5.90 4.96
N TYR A 487 -13.13 -7.06 5.63
CA TYR A 487 -14.06 -7.48 6.67
C TYR A 487 -13.39 -7.42 8.03
N CYS A 488 -14.16 -7.22 9.10
CA CYS A 488 -13.66 -7.31 10.46
C CYS A 488 -14.69 -7.90 11.42
N PHE A 489 -14.19 -8.42 12.54
CA PHE A 489 -14.97 -8.73 13.73
C PHE A 489 -14.15 -8.43 14.98
N VAL A 490 -14.83 -8.27 16.12
CA VAL A 490 -14.20 -7.97 17.42
C VAL A 490 -14.78 -8.88 18.49
N VAL A 491 -13.90 -9.49 19.28
CA VAL A 491 -14.28 -10.34 20.42
C VAL A 491 -13.59 -9.88 21.70
N GLU A 492 -14.18 -10.21 22.85
CA GLU A 492 -13.65 -9.92 24.19
C GLU A 492 -13.90 -11.04 25.19
#